data_AF-A0A6P1MLJ1-F1
#
_entry.id   AF-A0A6P1MLJ1-F1
#
_cell.length_a   1.000
_cell.length_b   1.000
_cell.length_c   1.000
_cell.angle_alpha   90.00
_cell.angle_beta   90.00
_cell.angle_gamma   90.00
#
_symmetry.space_group_name_H-M   'P 1'
#
loop_
_entity.id
_entity.type
_entity.pdbx_description
1 polymer ?
#
loop_
_entity_poly.entity_id
_entity_poly.type
_entity_poly.pdbx_seq_one_letter_code
_entity_poly.pdbx_strand_id
1 'polypeptide(L)'
;MSKIINYIYAEHSNNITLDDLSKMEHLSTYYISHMIKASLGMNFREFLCFARVESSEIPLLATNKKISSIAKEVGFSTTSYYEKYFKKWFGRSPLEHRELCAPLILSSSKTETAAPVSISEIISAVTEGLSAVTSQETSDLHVQYIKQDITIASHAQRISYYAPKVQLIISLQDYNTLGSEIFHILKKLNCFDVIIETTNPADAELSELFQTDLIKHHCNASIKSTSALSSLTSYGFDSIAFMIYLLNNNMMSNKPIRLRLMDPDSKTSLTGYPALLTSGGMPKPSYYACFFMTRLFGDLIYLCDNCSIVRLDREKTCYGIFIYNYNDSMNRLCTRRTSFLETQSTINAFLDELNININLLGITGKHIITKYTFTTQNNIFNLVSKLGFTNGFKSALNLDHKEYTTPDIDIQVESVTDTLNISFSFTGAGIQVVVIEPFD
;
A
#
# COMPACT_ATOMS: atom_id res chain seq x y z
N MET A 1 6.20 -33.74 3.62
CA MET A 1 6.93 -32.72 4.42
C MET A 1 6.12 -32.20 5.60
N SER A 2 4.91 -31.67 5.43
CA SER A 2 4.08 -31.15 6.55
C SER A 2 3.89 -32.15 7.72
N LYS A 3 3.63 -33.43 7.44
CA LYS A 3 3.51 -34.48 8.47
C LYS A 3 4.77 -34.64 9.34
N ILE A 4 5.95 -34.66 8.72
CA ILE A 4 7.25 -34.75 9.41
C ILE A 4 7.50 -33.53 10.29
N ILE A 5 7.17 -32.33 9.80
CA ILE A 5 7.28 -31.09 10.57
C ILE A 5 6.38 -31.16 11.81
N ASN A 6 5.09 -31.47 11.62
CA ASN A 6 4.13 -31.56 12.71
C ASN A 6 4.55 -32.61 13.75
N TYR A 7 5.04 -33.76 13.30
CA TYR A 7 5.54 -34.80 14.20
C TYR A 7 6.74 -34.30 15.03
N ILE A 8 7.71 -33.63 14.39
CA ILE A 8 8.87 -33.08 15.09
C ILE A 8 8.44 -32.04 16.13
N TYR A 9 7.48 -31.15 15.82
CA TYR A 9 6.97 -30.19 16.79
C TYR A 9 6.15 -30.83 17.92
N ALA A 10 5.38 -31.88 17.64
CA ALA A 10 4.62 -32.60 18.67
C ALA A 10 5.55 -33.36 19.64
N GLU A 11 6.61 -33.98 19.12
CA GLU A 11 7.46 -34.91 19.86
C GLU A 11 8.85 -34.34 20.20
N HIS A 12 9.09 -33.03 19.98
CA HIS A 12 10.42 -32.42 20.06
C HIS A 12 11.13 -32.68 21.42
N SER A 13 10.38 -32.75 22.51
CA SER A 13 10.91 -33.01 23.86
C SER A 13 11.47 -34.43 24.02
N ASN A 14 11.04 -35.36 23.18
CA ASN A 14 11.50 -36.75 23.15
C ASN A 14 12.73 -36.93 22.25
N ASN A 15 13.39 -38.09 22.38
CA ASN A 15 14.57 -38.41 21.57
C ASN A 15 14.16 -38.95 20.19
N ILE A 16 13.82 -38.03 19.28
CA ILE A 16 13.46 -38.37 17.89
C ILE A 16 14.72 -38.68 17.06
N THR A 17 14.67 -39.76 16.29
CA THR A 17 15.70 -40.12 15.32
C THR A 17 15.16 -40.09 13.88
N LEU A 18 16.08 -40.08 12.90
CA LEU A 18 15.71 -40.23 11.48
C LEU A 18 15.05 -41.58 11.18
N ASP A 19 15.37 -42.61 11.96
CA ASP A 19 14.79 -43.95 11.82
C ASP A 19 13.30 -43.96 12.20
N ASP A 20 12.92 -43.16 13.20
CA ASP A 20 11.52 -43.01 13.61
C ASP A 20 10.68 -42.37 12.48
N LEU A 21 11.23 -41.33 11.84
CA LEU A 21 10.61 -40.68 10.68
C LEU A 21 10.54 -41.62 9.47
N SER A 22 11.59 -42.43 9.27
CA SER A 22 11.70 -43.44 8.21
C SER A 22 10.59 -44.48 8.32
N LYS A 23 10.34 -44.98 9.54
CA LYS A 23 9.26 -45.94 9.81
C LYS A 23 7.88 -45.31 9.64
N MET A 24 7.69 -44.07 10.09
CA MET A 24 6.41 -43.36 10.01
C MET A 24 5.97 -43.11 8.56
N GLU A 25 6.90 -42.70 7.70
CA GLU A 25 6.59 -42.33 6.31
C GLU A 25 6.84 -43.47 5.31
N HIS A 26 7.31 -44.63 5.78
CA HIS A 26 7.71 -45.77 4.94
C HIS A 26 8.77 -45.40 3.86
N LEU A 27 9.69 -44.51 4.21
CA LEU A 27 10.76 -44.01 3.34
C LEU A 27 12.12 -44.34 3.93
N SER A 28 13.18 -44.35 3.12
CA SER A 28 14.53 -44.55 3.65
C SER A 28 15.01 -43.32 4.45
N THR A 29 15.81 -43.57 5.50
CA THR A 29 16.46 -42.51 6.29
C THR A 29 17.28 -41.55 5.42
N TYR A 30 17.93 -42.06 4.36
CA TYR A 30 18.66 -41.27 3.38
C TYR A 30 17.74 -40.28 2.64
N TYR A 31 16.60 -40.77 2.14
CA TYR A 31 15.63 -39.92 1.42
C TYR A 31 15.06 -38.84 2.34
N ILE A 32 14.71 -39.18 3.58
CA ILE A 32 14.22 -38.22 4.56
C ILE A 32 15.29 -37.17 4.90
N SER A 33 16.53 -37.58 5.12
CA SER A 33 17.63 -36.65 5.41
C SER A 33 17.84 -35.66 4.25
N HIS A 34 17.83 -36.16 3.02
CA HIS A 34 18.00 -35.33 1.83
C HIS A 34 16.82 -34.38 1.63
N MET A 35 15.58 -34.89 1.79
CA MET A 35 14.36 -34.09 1.69
C MET A 35 14.33 -32.96 2.73
N ILE A 36 14.65 -33.25 4.00
CA ILE A 36 14.70 -32.22 5.06
C ILE A 36 15.71 -31.13 4.71
N LYS A 37 16.92 -31.53 4.26
CA LYS A 37 17.96 -30.57 3.89
C LYS A 37 17.56 -29.73 2.67
N ALA A 38 16.94 -30.34 1.66
CA ALA A 38 16.49 -29.65 0.46
C ALA A 38 15.33 -28.68 0.74
N SER A 39 14.39 -29.06 1.62
CA SER A 39 13.22 -28.23 1.94
C SER A 39 13.49 -27.12 2.94
N LEU A 40 14.35 -27.35 3.95
CA LEU A 40 14.54 -26.42 5.07
C LEU A 40 15.92 -25.74 5.06
N GLY A 41 16.81 -26.10 4.14
CA GLY A 41 18.19 -25.61 4.08
C GLY A 41 19.09 -26.06 5.23
N MET A 42 18.57 -26.87 6.17
CA MET A 42 19.28 -27.34 7.37
C MET A 42 19.09 -28.84 7.57
N ASN A 43 20.03 -29.49 8.26
CA ASN A 43 19.92 -30.93 8.51
C ASN A 43 18.91 -31.24 9.63
N PHE A 44 18.48 -32.50 9.73
CA PHE A 44 17.50 -32.95 10.73
C PHE A 44 17.87 -32.57 12.17
N ARG A 45 19.14 -32.72 12.57
CA ARG A 45 19.56 -32.41 13.94
C ARG A 45 19.48 -30.92 14.23
N GLU A 46 19.84 -30.09 13.25
CA GLU A 46 19.69 -28.64 13.36
C GLU A 46 18.23 -28.23 13.44
N PHE A 47 17.36 -28.83 12.61
CA PHE A 47 15.93 -28.56 12.63
C PHE A 47 15.27 -28.98 13.95
N LEU A 48 15.60 -30.16 14.48
CA LEU A 48 15.12 -30.58 15.79
C LEU A 48 15.57 -29.63 16.90
N CYS A 49 16.82 -29.18 16.88
CA CYS A 49 17.30 -28.20 17.86
C CYS A 49 16.59 -26.84 17.72
N PHE A 50 16.28 -26.42 16.49
CA PHE A 50 15.50 -25.22 16.23
C PHE A 50 14.09 -25.32 16.84
N ALA A 51 13.35 -26.39 16.53
CA ALA A 51 12.00 -26.60 17.07
C ALA A 51 11.97 -26.59 18.62
N ARG A 52 12.99 -27.20 19.26
CA ARG A 52 13.13 -27.19 20.73
C ARG A 52 13.42 -25.80 21.28
N VAL A 53 14.27 -25.02 20.60
CA VAL A 53 14.61 -23.64 20.99
C VAL A 53 13.39 -22.73 20.82
N GLU A 54 12.69 -22.81 19.71
CA GLU A 54 11.46 -22.05 19.48
C GLU A 54 10.39 -22.40 20.54
N SER A 55 10.17 -23.68 20.80
CA SER A 55 9.21 -24.14 21.82
C SER A 55 9.60 -23.73 23.24
N SER A 56 10.87 -23.47 23.50
CA SER A 56 11.37 -23.05 24.82
C SER A 56 11.09 -21.60 25.16
N GLU A 57 10.81 -20.76 24.17
CA GLU A 57 10.57 -19.33 24.38
C GLU A 57 9.33 -19.10 25.25
N ILE A 58 8.24 -19.85 25.00
CA ILE A 58 7.00 -19.76 25.77
C ILE A 58 7.23 -19.98 27.28
N PRO A 59 7.76 -21.13 27.75
CA PRO A 59 8.01 -21.34 29.17
C PRO A 59 9.13 -20.46 29.73
N LEU A 60 10.10 -20.04 28.90
CA LEU A 60 11.15 -19.10 29.29
C LEU A 60 10.59 -17.75 29.72
N LEU A 61 9.57 -17.29 29.01
CA LEU A 61 8.92 -15.99 29.16
C LEU A 61 7.71 -16.03 30.12
N ALA A 62 6.94 -17.11 30.09
CA ALA A 62 5.73 -17.28 30.92
C ALA A 62 6.01 -17.74 32.36
N THR A 63 7.23 -18.20 32.68
CA THR A 63 7.54 -18.78 33.99
C THR A 63 8.88 -18.31 34.54
N ASN A 64 9.03 -18.40 35.87
CA ASN A 64 10.29 -18.16 36.57
C ASN A 64 11.15 -19.43 36.70
N LYS A 65 10.92 -20.46 35.87
CA LYS A 65 11.71 -21.70 35.92
C LYS A 65 13.19 -21.39 35.63
N LYS A 66 14.08 -22.17 36.25
CA LYS A 66 15.52 -22.11 35.95
C LYS A 66 15.75 -22.50 34.49
N ILE A 67 16.69 -21.82 33.82
CA ILE A 67 17.05 -22.09 32.42
C ILE A 67 17.39 -23.56 32.18
N SER A 68 18.08 -24.19 33.14
CA SER A 68 18.40 -25.63 33.11
C SER A 68 17.17 -26.55 33.15
N SER A 69 16.09 -26.14 33.82
CA SER A 69 14.83 -26.89 33.84
C SER A 69 14.13 -26.80 32.49
N ILE A 70 14.07 -25.60 31.91
CA ILE A 70 13.44 -25.37 30.60
C ILE A 70 14.19 -26.15 29.51
N ALA A 71 15.53 -26.07 29.51
CA ALA A 71 16.37 -26.84 28.59
C ALA A 71 16.06 -28.34 28.64
N LYS A 72 15.87 -28.90 29.84
CA LYS A 72 15.52 -30.32 30.02
C LYS A 72 14.09 -30.61 29.54
N GLU A 73 13.13 -29.75 29.84
CA GLU A 73 11.72 -29.91 29.46
C GLU A 73 11.52 -29.91 27.94
N VAL A 74 12.25 -29.05 27.22
CA VAL A 74 12.20 -29.01 25.75
C VAL A 74 13.13 -30.03 25.08
N GLY A 75 13.74 -30.95 25.84
CA GLY A 75 14.48 -32.10 25.28
C GLY A 75 15.96 -31.87 24.98
N PHE A 76 16.60 -30.81 25.51
CA PHE A 76 18.06 -30.67 25.44
C PHE A 76 18.77 -31.54 26.49
N SER A 77 19.86 -32.17 26.09
CA SER A 77 20.68 -33.01 26.96
C SER A 77 21.51 -32.22 27.98
N THR A 78 21.87 -30.97 27.66
CA THR A 78 22.64 -30.08 28.54
C THR A 78 22.19 -28.63 28.35
N THR A 79 22.25 -27.83 29.42
CA THR A 79 21.92 -26.40 29.39
C THR A 79 22.83 -25.63 28.44
N SER A 80 24.13 -25.94 28.39
CA SER A 80 25.08 -25.25 27.51
C SER A 80 24.79 -25.50 26.02
N TYR A 81 24.31 -26.69 25.66
CA TYR A 81 23.90 -26.98 24.28
C TYR A 81 22.64 -26.20 23.90
N TYR A 82 21.68 -26.10 24.83
CA TYR A 82 20.51 -25.23 24.68
C TYR A 82 20.90 -23.76 24.49
N GLU A 83 21.69 -23.19 25.40
CA GLU A 83 22.11 -21.78 25.34
C GLU A 83 22.85 -21.44 24.05
N LYS A 84 23.70 -22.35 23.55
CA LYS A 84 24.39 -22.20 22.27
C LYS A 84 23.41 -22.06 21.10
N TYR A 85 22.40 -22.93 21.03
CA TYR A 85 21.41 -22.88 19.95
C TYR A 85 20.41 -21.73 20.13
N PHE A 86 20.03 -21.40 21.36
CA PHE A 86 19.20 -20.24 21.64
C PHE A 86 19.88 -18.96 21.16
N LYS A 87 21.16 -18.78 21.50
CA LYS A 87 21.96 -17.64 21.03
C LYS A 87 22.16 -17.64 19.52
N LYS A 88 22.31 -18.81 18.88
CA LYS A 88 22.42 -18.94 17.42
C LYS A 88 21.18 -18.35 16.71
N TRP A 89 19.98 -18.58 17.24
CA TRP A 89 18.73 -18.20 16.56
C TRP A 89 18.13 -16.87 17.04
N PHE A 90 18.24 -16.55 18.33
CA PHE A 90 17.68 -15.32 18.93
C PHE A 90 18.72 -14.20 19.13
N GLY A 91 19.99 -14.45 18.79
CA GLY A 91 21.10 -13.48 18.86
C GLY A 91 21.60 -13.18 20.28
N ARG A 92 20.97 -13.74 21.32
CA ARG A 92 21.23 -13.45 22.74
C ARG A 92 21.03 -14.68 23.62
N SER A 93 21.49 -14.65 24.87
CA SER A 93 21.27 -15.77 25.80
C SER A 93 19.81 -15.86 26.25
N PRO A 94 19.33 -17.03 26.69
CA PRO A 94 17.97 -17.18 27.23
C PRO A 94 17.68 -16.24 28.41
N LEU A 95 18.68 -15.97 29.25
CA LEU A 95 18.53 -15.08 30.41
C LEU A 95 18.35 -13.63 29.96
N GLU A 96 19.21 -13.13 29.07
CA GLU A 96 19.09 -11.79 28.49
C GLU A 96 17.77 -11.63 27.73
N HIS A 97 17.33 -12.67 27.03
CA HIS A 97 16.04 -12.70 26.34
C HIS A 97 14.88 -12.56 27.32
N ARG A 98 14.91 -13.31 28.42
CA ARG A 98 13.92 -13.17 29.49
C ARG A 98 13.92 -11.77 30.10
N GLU A 99 15.07 -11.19 30.40
CA GLU A 99 15.14 -9.86 31.02
C GLU A 99 14.61 -8.76 30.10
N LEU A 100 14.88 -8.83 28.80
CA LEU A 100 14.38 -7.85 27.83
C LEU A 100 12.88 -8.02 27.56
N CYS A 101 12.42 -9.26 27.42
CA CYS A 101 11.06 -9.55 26.96
C CYS A 101 10.06 -9.69 28.10
N ALA A 102 10.46 -10.14 29.30
CA ALA A 102 9.54 -10.29 30.44
C ALA A 102 8.80 -9.00 30.83
N PRO A 103 9.41 -7.80 30.79
CA PRO A 103 8.69 -6.55 31.02
C PRO A 103 7.65 -6.21 29.94
N LEU A 104 7.80 -6.79 28.74
CA LEU A 104 6.91 -6.61 27.60
C LEU A 104 5.76 -7.64 27.58
N ILE A 105 5.84 -8.68 28.42
CA ILE A 105 4.77 -9.66 28.59
C ILE A 105 3.72 -9.07 29.54
N LEU A 106 2.50 -8.92 29.03
CA LEU A 106 1.34 -8.47 29.80
C LEU A 106 1.04 -9.48 30.92
N SER A 107 1.55 -9.23 32.13
CA SER A 107 1.26 -10.04 33.32
C SER A 107 -0.17 -9.80 33.82
N SER A 108 -0.83 -10.83 34.35
CA SER A 108 -2.17 -10.77 34.94
C SER A 108 -2.32 -9.85 36.17
N SER A 109 -1.23 -9.25 36.67
CA SER A 109 -1.23 -8.31 37.80
C SER A 109 -1.06 -6.83 37.41
N LYS A 110 -1.01 -6.53 36.11
CA LYS A 110 -1.18 -5.16 35.58
C LYS A 110 -2.33 -5.18 34.58
N THR A 111 -3.55 -5.02 35.07
CA THR A 111 -4.68 -4.64 34.23
C THR A 111 -4.46 -3.19 33.79
N GLU A 112 -3.68 -2.99 32.73
CA GLU A 112 -4.22 -2.11 31.71
C GLU A 112 -5.50 -2.80 31.26
N THR A 113 -6.63 -2.14 31.48
CA THR A 113 -7.89 -2.52 30.87
C THR A 113 -7.59 -2.84 29.42
N ALA A 114 -7.63 -4.12 29.05
CA ALA A 114 -7.63 -4.50 27.66
C ALA A 114 -8.76 -3.68 27.06
N ALA A 115 -8.40 -2.69 26.22
CA ALA A 115 -9.38 -2.06 25.39
C ALA A 115 -10.05 -3.24 24.67
N PRO A 116 -11.38 -3.36 24.74
CA PRO A 116 -12.06 -4.44 24.06
C PRO A 116 -11.51 -4.48 22.64
N VAL A 117 -11.00 -5.64 22.23
CA VAL A 117 -10.55 -5.89 20.85
C VAL A 117 -11.64 -5.30 20.00
N SER A 118 -11.29 -4.29 19.20
CA SER A 118 -12.31 -3.52 18.50
C SER A 118 -13.13 -4.51 17.70
N ILE A 119 -14.45 -4.32 17.64
CA ILE A 119 -15.30 -5.16 16.79
C ILE A 119 -14.70 -5.24 15.37
N SER A 120 -13.99 -4.20 14.91
CA SER A 120 -13.23 -4.19 13.66
C SER A 120 -12.08 -5.21 13.59
N GLU A 121 -11.34 -5.44 14.68
CA GLU A 121 -10.23 -6.41 14.75
C GLU A 121 -10.75 -7.85 14.87
N ILE A 122 -11.86 -8.07 15.57
CA ILE A 122 -12.54 -9.37 15.59
C ILE A 122 -13.11 -9.67 14.20
N ILE A 123 -13.79 -8.70 13.59
CA ILE A 123 -14.22 -8.78 12.19
C ILE A 123 -13.00 -9.01 11.29
N SER A 124 -11.82 -8.45 11.57
CA SER A 124 -10.58 -8.72 10.83
C SER A 124 -10.19 -10.17 10.82
N ALA A 125 -9.94 -10.75 11.98
CA ALA A 125 -9.50 -12.14 12.07
C ALA A 125 -10.57 -13.10 11.55
N VAL A 126 -11.85 -12.81 11.82
CA VAL A 126 -12.97 -13.63 11.37
C VAL A 126 -13.20 -13.49 9.86
N THR A 127 -13.05 -12.30 9.28
CA THR A 127 -13.22 -12.07 7.82
C THR A 127 -11.99 -12.48 7.03
N GLU A 128 -10.76 -12.45 7.58
CA GLU A 128 -9.58 -13.09 6.97
C GLU A 128 -9.75 -14.61 6.96
N GLY A 129 -10.16 -15.19 8.09
CA GLY A 129 -10.46 -16.62 8.18
C GLY A 129 -11.62 -17.03 7.27
N LEU A 130 -12.68 -16.22 7.21
CA LEU A 130 -13.82 -16.45 6.31
C LEU A 130 -13.43 -16.20 4.86
N SER A 131 -12.75 -15.12 4.49
CA SER A 131 -12.39 -14.87 3.08
C SER A 131 -11.45 -15.95 2.52
N ALA A 132 -10.60 -16.55 3.36
CA ALA A 132 -9.82 -17.75 3.01
C ALA A 132 -10.68 -19.02 2.81
N VAL A 133 -11.87 -19.09 3.42
CA VAL A 133 -12.82 -20.21 3.34
C VAL A 133 -13.89 -19.97 2.26
N THR A 134 -14.43 -18.76 2.13
CA THR A 134 -15.43 -18.34 1.15
C THR A 134 -14.86 -18.27 -0.27
N SER A 135 -13.54 -18.07 -0.41
CA SER A 135 -12.84 -18.21 -1.70
C SER A 135 -12.84 -19.66 -2.23
N GLN A 136 -13.28 -20.64 -1.43
CA GLN A 136 -13.53 -22.00 -1.91
C GLN A 136 -14.99 -22.27 -2.31
N GLU A 137 -15.97 -21.43 -1.95
CA GLU A 137 -17.39 -21.80 -2.09
C GLU A 137 -18.32 -20.79 -2.80
N THR A 138 -17.89 -19.58 -3.17
CA THR A 138 -18.73 -18.71 -4.03
C THR A 138 -17.96 -17.90 -5.05
N SER A 139 -18.50 -17.93 -6.28
CA SER A 139 -18.13 -17.25 -7.53
C SER A 139 -16.89 -17.79 -8.24
N ASP A 140 -17.13 -18.38 -9.41
CA ASP A 140 -16.16 -18.49 -10.50
C ASP A 140 -15.31 -17.21 -10.52
N LEU A 141 -14.00 -17.34 -10.27
CA LEU A 141 -13.02 -16.28 -10.52
C LEU A 141 -12.98 -16.06 -12.03
N HIS A 142 -13.98 -15.36 -12.56
CA HIS A 142 -14.02 -14.91 -13.94
C HIS A 142 -12.98 -13.78 -14.08
N VAL A 143 -11.76 -14.17 -14.42
CA VAL A 143 -10.74 -13.22 -14.87
C VAL A 143 -11.20 -12.65 -16.20
N GLN A 144 -11.48 -11.34 -16.24
CA GLN A 144 -11.81 -10.67 -17.49
C GLN A 144 -10.52 -10.36 -18.25
N TYR A 145 -10.49 -10.74 -19.53
CA TYR A 145 -9.40 -10.40 -20.45
C TYR A 145 -9.87 -9.28 -21.37
N ILE A 146 -9.34 -8.08 -21.18
CA ILE A 146 -9.65 -6.92 -22.00
C ILE A 146 -8.49 -6.73 -22.99
N LYS A 147 -8.80 -6.84 -24.29
CA LYS A 147 -7.86 -6.53 -25.37
C LYS A 147 -8.42 -5.43 -26.27
N GLN A 148 -7.66 -4.35 -26.47
CA GLN A 148 -8.07 -3.24 -27.32
C GLN A 148 -6.90 -2.75 -28.18
N ASP A 149 -7.20 -2.45 -29.44
CA ASP A 149 -6.26 -1.81 -30.37
C ASP A 149 -6.86 -0.45 -30.77
N ILE A 150 -6.24 0.62 -30.30
CA ILE A 150 -6.71 2.00 -30.46
C ILE A 150 -5.81 2.68 -31.48
N THR A 151 -6.40 3.27 -32.51
CA THR A 151 -5.65 4.02 -33.53
C THR A 151 -6.18 5.44 -33.62
N ILE A 152 -5.32 6.43 -33.41
CA ILE A 152 -5.69 7.84 -33.34
C ILE A 152 -4.74 8.63 -34.23
N ALA A 153 -5.31 9.43 -35.14
CA ALA A 153 -4.53 10.34 -35.96
C ALA A 153 -4.10 11.58 -35.17
N SER A 154 -2.92 12.15 -35.47
CA SER A 154 -2.42 13.38 -34.84
C SER A 154 -3.39 14.57 -34.94
N HIS A 155 -4.18 14.61 -36.01
CA HIS A 155 -5.20 15.62 -36.26
C HIS A 155 -6.60 15.24 -35.76
N ALA A 156 -6.72 14.26 -34.85
CA ALA A 156 -7.99 13.88 -34.25
C ALA A 156 -8.72 15.10 -33.66
N GLN A 157 -10.05 15.11 -33.84
CA GLN A 157 -10.91 16.19 -33.37
C GLN A 157 -11.01 16.16 -31.84
N ARG A 158 -11.07 17.35 -31.24
CA ARG A 158 -11.26 17.53 -29.79
C ARG A 158 -12.69 17.10 -29.43
N ILE A 159 -12.82 16.17 -28.48
CA ILE A 159 -14.10 15.82 -27.82
C ILE A 159 -14.48 16.93 -26.83
N SER A 160 -13.55 17.28 -25.95
CA SER A 160 -13.70 18.36 -24.95
C SER A 160 -12.33 18.93 -24.58
N TYR A 161 -12.30 20.06 -23.86
CA TYR A 161 -11.06 20.59 -23.30
C TYR A 161 -10.94 20.11 -21.85
N TYR A 162 -9.95 19.26 -21.59
CA TYR A 162 -9.66 18.73 -20.27
C TYR A 162 -8.78 19.72 -19.51
N ALA A 163 -9.32 20.34 -18.46
CA ALA A 163 -8.60 21.27 -17.58
C ALA A 163 -9.19 21.22 -16.16
N PRO A 164 -8.90 20.16 -15.40
CA PRO A 164 -9.47 19.98 -14.07
C PRO A 164 -9.00 21.09 -13.12
N LYS A 165 -9.94 21.70 -12.42
CA LYS A 165 -9.67 22.74 -11.42
C LYS A 165 -9.62 22.11 -10.04
N VAL A 166 -8.42 21.90 -9.51
CA VAL A 166 -8.24 21.35 -8.17
C VAL A 166 -8.14 22.49 -7.14
N GLN A 167 -8.92 22.38 -6.08
CA GLN A 167 -8.89 23.29 -4.93
C GLN A 167 -8.55 22.48 -3.68
N LEU A 168 -7.46 22.84 -3.00
CA LEU A 168 -6.99 22.11 -1.83
C LEU A 168 -7.58 22.66 -0.54
N ILE A 169 -8.10 21.78 0.30
CA ILE A 169 -8.57 22.10 1.65
C ILE A 169 -7.42 21.79 2.61
N ILE A 170 -6.99 22.80 3.38
CA ILE A 170 -5.89 22.73 4.32
C ILE A 170 -6.39 23.18 5.69
N SER A 171 -5.99 22.48 6.74
CA SER A 171 -6.26 22.87 8.12
C SER A 171 -5.05 23.53 8.78
N LEU A 172 -5.24 24.26 9.89
CA LEU A 172 -4.13 24.75 10.72
C LEU A 172 -3.27 23.61 11.29
N GLN A 173 -3.87 22.45 11.54
CA GLN A 173 -3.15 21.27 11.99
C GLN A 173 -2.19 20.74 10.91
N ASP A 174 -2.57 20.85 9.64
CA ASP A 174 -1.70 20.48 8.51
C ASP A 174 -0.45 21.35 8.50
N TYR A 175 -0.63 22.66 8.69
CA TYR A 175 0.47 23.60 8.78
C TYR A 175 1.39 23.31 9.97
N ASN A 176 0.83 23.01 11.14
CA ASN A 176 1.62 22.66 12.33
C ASN A 176 2.41 21.35 12.14
N THR A 177 1.89 20.42 11.34
CA THR A 177 2.52 19.11 11.10
C THR A 177 3.61 19.19 10.02
N LEU A 178 3.34 19.88 8.91
CA LEU A 178 4.25 19.96 7.76
C LEU A 178 5.21 21.15 7.84
N GLY A 179 4.89 22.18 8.62
CA GLY A 179 5.64 23.43 8.65
C GLY A 179 5.80 24.03 7.25
N SER A 180 7.03 24.40 6.89
CA SER A 180 7.37 24.99 5.58
C SER A 180 7.21 24.02 4.41
N GLU A 181 7.21 22.70 4.63
CA GLU A 181 7.05 21.71 3.57
C GLU A 181 5.72 21.84 2.84
N ILE A 182 4.71 22.43 3.48
CA ILE A 182 3.42 22.66 2.85
C ILE A 182 3.53 23.48 1.56
N PHE A 183 4.38 24.51 1.56
CA PHE A 183 4.57 25.37 0.37
C PHE A 183 5.32 24.61 -0.72
N HIS A 184 6.28 23.76 -0.34
CA HIS A 184 6.96 22.88 -1.29
C HIS A 184 5.98 21.89 -1.92
N ILE A 185 5.09 21.30 -1.13
CA ILE A 185 4.06 20.37 -1.59
C ILE A 185 3.08 21.06 -2.54
N LEU A 186 2.58 22.26 -2.21
CA LEU A 186 1.68 23.03 -3.07
C LEU A 186 2.33 23.35 -4.42
N LYS A 187 3.59 23.80 -4.40
CA LYS A 187 4.38 24.05 -5.61
C LYS A 187 4.59 22.76 -6.41
N LYS A 188 4.93 21.65 -5.75
CA LYS A 188 5.12 20.34 -6.39
C LYS A 188 3.80 19.78 -6.94
N LEU A 189 2.65 20.10 -6.35
CA LEU A 189 1.35 19.74 -6.91
C LEU A 189 0.86 20.72 -7.97
N ASN A 190 1.53 21.87 -8.19
CA ASN A 190 1.05 22.94 -9.05
C ASN A 190 -0.38 23.39 -8.68
N CYS A 191 -0.68 23.45 -7.38
CA CYS A 191 -1.99 23.85 -6.87
C CYS A 191 -1.85 25.05 -5.95
N PHE A 192 -2.47 26.16 -6.35
CA PHE A 192 -2.40 27.45 -5.67
C PHE A 192 -3.77 27.96 -5.21
N ASP A 193 -4.88 27.28 -5.57
CA ASP A 193 -6.22 27.59 -5.04
C ASP A 193 -6.47 26.77 -3.77
N VAL A 194 -6.51 27.48 -2.64
CA VAL A 194 -6.50 26.88 -1.30
C VAL A 194 -7.69 27.39 -0.48
N ILE A 195 -8.37 26.46 0.19
CA ILE A 195 -9.34 26.74 1.24
C ILE A 195 -8.70 26.39 2.57
N ILE A 196 -8.61 27.36 3.47
CA ILE A 196 -8.26 27.14 4.86
C ILE A 196 -9.53 26.77 5.61
N GLU A 197 -9.57 25.56 6.12
CA GLU A 197 -10.66 25.09 6.95
C GLU A 197 -10.44 25.48 8.42
N THR A 198 -11.46 26.12 9.00
CA THR A 198 -11.47 26.49 10.42
C THR A 198 -12.59 25.75 11.15
N THR A 199 -12.22 24.98 12.17
CA THR A 199 -13.14 24.19 13.01
C THR A 199 -13.50 24.90 14.31
N ASN A 200 -12.61 25.75 14.84
CA ASN A 200 -12.81 26.51 16.06
C ASN A 200 -12.76 28.02 15.78
N PRO A 201 -13.79 28.80 16.19
CA PRO A 201 -13.79 30.26 16.06
C PRO A 201 -12.61 30.94 16.78
N ALA A 202 -12.04 30.31 17.81
CA ALA A 202 -10.89 30.85 18.54
C ALA A 202 -9.60 30.90 17.69
N ASP A 203 -9.52 30.13 16.62
CA ASP A 203 -8.34 30.06 15.75
C ASP A 203 -8.40 31.06 14.58
N ALA A 204 -9.33 32.03 14.62
CA ALA A 204 -9.54 32.99 13.55
C ALA A 204 -8.28 33.81 13.23
N GLU A 205 -7.62 34.37 14.25
CA GLU A 205 -6.39 35.17 14.07
C GLU A 205 -5.24 34.35 13.45
N LEU A 206 -5.05 33.11 13.91
CA LEU A 206 -4.04 32.19 13.34
C LEU A 206 -4.35 31.82 11.90
N SER A 207 -5.63 31.66 11.57
CA SER A 207 -6.08 31.36 10.20
C SER A 207 -5.84 32.53 9.25
N GLU A 208 -6.04 33.77 9.71
CA GLU A 208 -5.73 34.99 8.95
C GLU A 208 -4.21 35.18 8.72
N LEU A 209 -3.40 34.90 9.75
CA LEU A 209 -1.94 34.89 9.62
C LEU A 209 -1.48 33.84 8.60
N PHE A 210 -2.01 32.62 8.70
CA PHE A 210 -1.69 31.55 7.76
C PHE A 210 -2.14 31.86 6.33
N GLN A 211 -3.32 32.48 6.17
CA GLN A 211 -3.78 32.99 4.87
C GLN A 211 -2.81 34.00 4.28
N THR A 212 -2.33 34.94 5.10
CA THR A 212 -1.37 35.96 4.69
C THR A 212 -0.07 35.32 4.19
N ASP A 213 0.43 34.29 4.87
CA ASP A 213 1.63 33.58 4.45
C ASP A 213 1.42 32.78 3.15
N LEU A 214 0.27 32.13 2.97
CA LEU A 214 -0.10 31.48 1.70
C LEU A 214 -0.14 32.49 0.54
N ILE A 215 -0.69 33.69 0.75
CA ILE A 215 -0.74 34.75 -0.26
C ILE A 215 0.68 35.24 -0.62
N LYS A 216 1.59 35.39 0.37
CA LYS A 216 3.01 35.71 0.10
C LYS A 216 3.67 34.66 -0.79
N HIS A 217 3.25 33.41 -0.70
CA HIS A 217 3.69 32.31 -1.55
C HIS A 217 2.86 32.13 -2.84
N HIS A 218 2.18 33.18 -3.30
CA HIS A 218 1.38 33.22 -4.53
C HIS A 218 0.17 32.27 -4.56
N CYS A 219 -0.34 31.86 -3.40
CA CYS A 219 -1.58 31.09 -3.32
C CYS A 219 -2.81 32.02 -3.26
N ASN A 220 -3.86 31.64 -3.97
CA ASN A 220 -5.21 32.17 -3.79
C ASN A 220 -5.86 31.45 -2.62
N ALA A 221 -5.75 32.01 -1.41
CA ALA A 221 -6.24 31.41 -0.18
C ALA A 221 -7.55 32.06 0.28
N SER A 222 -8.54 31.23 0.64
CA SER A 222 -9.80 31.67 1.24
C SER A 222 -10.11 30.91 2.53
N ILE A 223 -10.63 31.58 3.55
CA ILE A 223 -11.01 30.96 4.81
C ILE A 223 -12.49 30.52 4.74
N LYS A 224 -12.78 29.29 5.16
CA LYS A 224 -14.16 28.80 5.32
C LYS A 224 -14.32 28.10 6.67
N SER A 225 -15.31 28.54 7.43
CA SER A 225 -15.77 27.82 8.61
C SER A 225 -16.60 26.63 8.17
N THR A 226 -16.15 25.42 8.52
CA THR A 226 -16.85 24.19 8.16
C THR A 226 -17.78 23.78 9.28
N SER A 227 -19.10 23.80 9.03
CA SER A 227 -20.03 22.96 9.79
C SER A 227 -19.81 21.52 9.35
N ALA A 228 -19.25 20.71 10.25
CA ALA A 228 -18.89 19.30 10.07
C ALA A 228 -19.53 18.63 8.84
N LEU A 229 -18.87 18.70 7.68
CA LEU A 229 -19.28 17.88 6.55
C LEU A 229 -19.08 16.44 7.00
N SER A 230 -20.17 15.67 7.03
CA SER A 230 -20.16 14.23 7.19
C SER A 230 -19.50 13.62 5.95
N SER A 231 -18.18 13.72 5.88
CA SER A 231 -17.37 13.10 4.84
C SER A 231 -17.51 11.59 4.98
N LEU A 232 -17.84 10.97 3.86
CA LEU A 232 -17.77 9.53 3.73
C LEU A 232 -16.36 9.07 4.09
N THR A 233 -16.22 8.13 5.02
CA THR A 233 -14.95 7.48 5.32
C THR A 233 -14.92 6.09 4.71
N SER A 234 -13.87 5.80 3.97
CA SER A 234 -13.65 4.55 3.27
C SER A 234 -12.16 4.32 3.08
N TYR A 235 -11.68 3.13 3.43
CA TYR A 235 -10.28 2.76 3.19
C TYR A 235 -9.95 2.66 1.69
N GLY A 236 -10.97 2.62 0.82
CA GLY A 236 -10.80 2.87 -0.62
C GLY A 236 -10.08 4.18 -0.93
N PHE A 237 -10.29 5.23 -0.11
CA PHE A 237 -9.64 6.54 -0.24
C PHE A 237 -8.14 6.53 0.05
N ASP A 238 -7.65 5.53 0.79
CA ASP A 238 -6.23 5.35 1.08
C ASP A 238 -5.51 4.54 -0.02
N SER A 239 -6.28 3.84 -0.85
CA SER A 239 -5.79 2.86 -1.81
C SER A 239 -5.68 3.40 -3.25
N ILE A 240 -5.17 2.58 -4.17
CA ILE A 240 -5.13 2.90 -5.61
C ILE A 240 -6.51 3.17 -6.21
N ALA A 241 -7.58 2.61 -5.60
CA ALA A 241 -8.95 2.82 -6.08
C ALA A 241 -9.32 4.30 -6.15
N PHE A 242 -8.85 5.12 -5.20
CA PHE A 242 -9.17 6.54 -5.19
C PHE A 242 -8.40 7.35 -6.24
N MET A 243 -7.17 6.95 -6.55
CA MET A 243 -6.42 7.54 -7.67
C MET A 243 -7.18 7.34 -8.98
N ILE A 244 -7.62 6.09 -9.24
CA ILE A 244 -8.39 5.73 -10.44
C ILE A 244 -9.73 6.47 -10.45
N TYR A 245 -10.44 6.48 -9.32
CA TYR A 245 -11.71 7.20 -9.15
C TYR A 245 -11.57 8.69 -9.49
N LEU A 246 -10.53 9.37 -8.98
CA LEU A 246 -10.31 10.79 -9.22
C LEU A 246 -10.02 11.09 -10.69
N LEU A 247 -9.13 10.31 -11.32
CA LEU A 247 -8.76 10.56 -12.71
C LEU A 247 -9.91 10.25 -13.66
N ASN A 248 -10.52 9.06 -13.53
CA ASN A 248 -11.52 8.63 -14.49
C ASN A 248 -12.82 9.46 -14.40
N ASN A 249 -13.33 9.70 -13.18
CA ASN A 249 -14.61 10.39 -13.01
C ASN A 249 -14.54 11.90 -13.28
N ASN A 250 -13.35 12.47 -13.47
CA ASN A 250 -13.18 13.90 -13.73
C ASN A 250 -12.68 14.23 -15.15
N MET A 251 -12.54 13.25 -16.05
CA MET A 251 -12.11 13.51 -17.44
C MET A 251 -13.05 14.45 -18.22
N MET A 252 -14.35 14.40 -17.92
CA MET A 252 -15.38 15.24 -18.58
C MET A 252 -15.99 16.29 -17.63
N SER A 253 -15.52 16.36 -16.38
CA SER A 253 -16.11 17.23 -15.36
C SER A 253 -15.52 18.64 -15.40
N ASN A 254 -16.39 19.65 -15.46
CA ASN A 254 -16.01 21.05 -15.31
C ASN A 254 -16.14 21.57 -13.87
N LYS A 255 -16.56 20.72 -12.93
CA LYS A 255 -16.74 21.11 -11.53
C LYS A 255 -15.37 21.18 -10.83
N PRO A 256 -15.15 22.15 -9.92
CA PRO A 256 -13.93 22.18 -9.13
C PRO A 256 -13.84 20.94 -8.24
N ILE A 257 -12.70 20.28 -8.29
CA ILE A 257 -12.40 19.09 -7.51
C ILE A 257 -11.81 19.58 -6.18
N ARG A 258 -12.56 19.40 -5.09
CA ARG A 258 -12.10 19.75 -3.76
C ARG A 258 -11.46 18.55 -3.10
N LEU A 259 -10.18 18.65 -2.75
CA LEU A 259 -9.41 17.57 -2.13
C LEU A 259 -8.78 18.10 -0.84
N ARG A 260 -8.77 17.30 0.21
CA ARG A 260 -8.02 17.65 1.40
C ARG A 260 -6.55 17.33 1.23
N LEU A 261 -5.70 18.18 1.78
CA LEU A 261 -4.27 17.94 1.73
C LEU A 261 -3.90 16.73 2.58
N MET A 262 -4.34 16.69 3.84
CA MET A 262 -4.00 15.60 4.77
C MET A 262 -5.22 14.95 5.42
N ASP A 263 -5.00 13.73 5.89
CA ASP A 263 -5.90 13.10 6.84
C ASP A 263 -5.96 13.88 8.16
N PRO A 264 -7.13 13.87 8.83
CA PRO A 264 -7.23 14.39 10.18
C PRO A 264 -6.29 13.61 11.10
N ASP A 265 -5.80 14.28 12.14
CA ASP A 265 -4.92 13.62 13.09
C ASP A 265 -5.60 12.44 13.77
N SER A 266 -4.92 11.31 13.74
CA SER A 266 -5.44 10.05 14.25
C SER A 266 -4.31 9.19 14.79
N LYS A 267 -4.66 8.23 15.65
CA LYS A 267 -3.71 7.25 16.19
C LYS A 267 -3.27 6.22 15.15
N THR A 268 -4.01 6.08 14.05
CA THR A 268 -3.76 5.13 12.96
C THR A 268 -3.09 5.82 11.77
N SER A 269 -2.25 5.09 11.03
CA SER A 269 -1.54 5.63 9.86
C SER A 269 -2.46 5.96 8.68
N LEU A 270 -3.56 5.22 8.58
CA LEU A 270 -4.58 5.35 7.55
C LEU A 270 -5.93 5.51 8.23
N THR A 271 -6.77 6.37 7.68
CA THR A 271 -8.03 6.80 8.32
C THR A 271 -9.26 6.56 7.43
N GLY A 272 -9.05 6.13 6.18
CA GLY A 272 -10.10 6.07 5.18
C GLY A 272 -10.64 7.45 4.82
N TYR A 273 -9.84 8.51 4.92
CA TYR A 273 -10.29 9.86 4.62
C TYR A 273 -9.86 10.29 3.20
N PRO A 274 -10.71 11.02 2.45
CA PRO A 274 -10.42 11.45 1.09
C PRO A 274 -9.41 12.62 1.08
N ALA A 275 -8.15 12.32 1.37
CA ALA A 275 -7.03 13.25 1.37
C ALA A 275 -5.89 12.80 0.44
N LEU A 276 -4.93 13.69 0.21
CA LEU A 276 -3.73 13.41 -0.60
C LEU A 276 -2.59 12.79 0.22
N LEU A 277 -2.47 13.16 1.49
CA LEU A 277 -1.42 12.72 2.40
C LEU A 277 -2.03 12.01 3.61
N THR A 278 -1.28 11.09 4.20
CA THR A 278 -1.55 10.57 5.55
C THR A 278 -1.38 11.67 6.60
N SER A 279 -1.82 11.42 7.83
CA SER A 279 -1.62 12.34 8.96
C SER A 279 -0.14 12.56 9.30
N GLY A 280 0.74 11.63 8.88
CA GLY A 280 2.19 11.74 8.99
C GLY A 280 2.88 12.37 7.78
N GLY A 281 2.12 12.93 6.82
CA GLY A 281 2.68 13.61 5.63
C GLY A 281 3.13 12.69 4.49
N MET A 282 2.95 11.37 4.60
CA MET A 282 3.28 10.43 3.51
C MET A 282 2.26 10.53 2.35
N PRO A 283 2.70 10.57 1.07
CA PRO A 283 1.82 10.58 -0.09
C PRO A 283 0.95 9.32 -0.22
N LYS A 284 -0.34 9.52 -0.48
CA LYS A 284 -1.27 8.48 -0.92
C LYS A 284 -1.31 8.42 -2.46
N PRO A 285 -1.84 7.33 -3.07
CA PRO A 285 -2.02 7.28 -4.53
C PRO A 285 -2.78 8.49 -5.11
N SER A 286 -3.76 9.02 -4.37
CA SER A 286 -4.51 10.24 -4.74
C SER A 286 -3.64 11.49 -4.91
N TYR A 287 -2.50 11.59 -4.20
CA TYR A 287 -1.50 12.65 -4.39
C TYR A 287 -1.06 12.73 -5.85
N TYR A 288 -0.80 11.57 -6.46
CA TYR A 288 -0.32 11.49 -7.84
C TYR A 288 -1.44 11.73 -8.85
N ALA A 289 -2.69 11.35 -8.54
CA ALA A 289 -3.83 11.81 -9.33
C ALA A 289 -3.87 13.35 -9.39
N CYS A 290 -3.73 14.02 -8.25
CA CYS A 290 -3.66 15.49 -8.22
C CYS A 290 -2.46 16.01 -9.02
N PHE A 291 -1.28 15.41 -8.88
CA PHE A 291 -0.08 15.79 -9.60
C PHE A 291 -0.26 15.78 -11.12
N PHE A 292 -0.90 14.75 -11.67
CA PHE A 292 -1.14 14.63 -13.11
C PHE A 292 -2.28 15.54 -13.58
N MET A 293 -3.39 15.63 -12.84
CA MET A 293 -4.53 16.49 -13.20
C MET A 293 -4.11 17.95 -13.38
N THR A 294 -3.22 18.46 -12.54
CA THR A 294 -2.78 19.87 -12.58
C THR A 294 -1.71 20.16 -13.63
N ARG A 295 -1.28 19.14 -14.41
CA ARG A 295 -0.20 19.25 -15.40
C ARG A 295 -0.61 18.81 -16.79
N LEU A 296 -1.38 17.72 -16.88
CA LEU A 296 -1.73 17.06 -18.13
C LEU A 296 -3.10 17.54 -18.61
N PHE A 297 -3.21 18.84 -18.94
CA PHE A 297 -4.44 19.43 -19.46
C PHE A 297 -4.30 19.74 -20.97
N GLY A 298 -5.42 19.73 -21.70
CA GLY A 298 -5.40 19.92 -23.15
C GLY A 298 -6.66 19.43 -23.87
N ASP A 299 -6.49 19.04 -25.13
CA ASP A 299 -7.57 18.49 -25.95
C ASP A 299 -7.81 17.03 -25.59
N LEU A 300 -8.94 16.70 -24.98
CA LEU A 300 -9.35 15.31 -24.87
C LEU A 300 -9.76 14.81 -26.25
N ILE A 301 -9.01 13.86 -26.80
CA ILE A 301 -9.20 13.33 -28.17
C ILE A 301 -9.70 11.88 -28.18
N TYR A 302 -9.58 11.18 -27.06
CA TYR A 302 -10.10 9.83 -26.90
C TYR A 302 -10.51 9.57 -25.44
N LEU A 303 -11.64 8.90 -25.25
CA LEU A 303 -12.18 8.54 -23.94
C LEU A 303 -12.97 7.23 -24.04
N CYS A 304 -12.59 6.26 -23.23
CA CYS A 304 -13.33 5.04 -22.92
C CYS A 304 -13.06 4.63 -21.47
N ASP A 305 -13.69 3.56 -20.98
CA ASP A 305 -13.62 3.16 -19.57
C ASP A 305 -12.17 2.89 -19.11
N ASN A 306 -11.34 2.25 -19.93
CA ASN A 306 -9.98 1.86 -19.56
C ASN A 306 -8.88 2.77 -20.13
N CYS A 307 -9.22 3.76 -20.96
CA CYS A 307 -8.24 4.61 -21.62
C CYS A 307 -8.77 6.02 -21.90
N SER A 308 -7.95 7.03 -21.59
CA SER A 308 -8.17 8.43 -21.97
C SER A 308 -6.91 9.01 -22.60
N ILE A 309 -7.04 9.78 -23.68
CA ILE A 309 -5.91 10.45 -24.34
C ILE A 309 -6.18 11.94 -24.45
N VAL A 310 -5.25 12.72 -23.92
CA VAL A 310 -5.24 14.18 -23.93
C VAL A 310 -4.05 14.65 -24.77
N ARG A 311 -4.31 15.42 -25.82
CA ARG A 311 -3.27 16.14 -26.56
C ARG A 311 -2.96 17.44 -25.81
N LEU A 312 -1.76 17.53 -25.26
CA LEU A 312 -1.34 18.59 -24.33
C LEU A 312 -0.96 19.88 -25.06
N ASP A 313 -0.39 19.74 -26.25
CA ASP A 313 -0.02 20.85 -27.13
C ASP A 313 -0.51 20.53 -28.56
N ARG A 314 -0.98 21.55 -29.28
CA ARG A 314 -1.44 21.40 -30.68
C ARG A 314 -0.30 21.59 -31.69
N GLU A 315 0.70 22.35 -31.32
CA GLU A 315 1.85 22.66 -32.18
C GLU A 315 2.96 21.63 -31.99
N LYS A 316 3.11 21.11 -30.76
CA LYS A 316 4.05 20.05 -30.43
C LYS A 316 3.35 18.69 -30.33
N THR A 317 4.07 17.62 -30.65
CA THR A 317 3.63 16.22 -30.49
C THR A 317 3.64 15.79 -29.02
N CYS A 318 2.86 16.49 -28.18
CA CYS A 318 2.77 16.23 -26.75
C CYS A 318 1.44 15.56 -26.37
N TYR A 319 1.50 14.41 -25.72
CA TYR A 319 0.32 13.64 -25.32
C TYR A 319 0.41 13.15 -23.87
N GLY A 320 -0.72 13.20 -23.16
CA GLY A 320 -0.95 12.51 -21.90
C GLY A 320 -1.93 11.35 -22.11
N ILE A 321 -1.51 10.13 -21.83
CA ILE A 321 -2.33 8.92 -21.94
C ILE A 321 -2.56 8.37 -20.54
N PHE A 322 -3.81 8.07 -20.21
CA PHE A 322 -4.20 7.45 -18.96
C PHE A 322 -4.81 6.08 -19.24
N ILE A 323 -4.27 5.03 -18.63
CA ILE A 323 -4.74 3.65 -18.78
C ILE A 323 -5.14 3.11 -17.42
N TYR A 324 -6.36 2.61 -17.29
CA TYR A 324 -6.93 2.13 -16.04
C TYR A 324 -7.31 0.65 -16.16
N ASN A 325 -6.82 -0.17 -15.24
CA ASN A 325 -7.36 -1.52 -15.03
C ASN A 325 -8.15 -1.53 -13.73
N TYR A 326 -9.48 -1.46 -13.85
CA TYR A 326 -10.40 -1.42 -12.71
C TYR A 326 -11.79 -1.90 -13.14
N ASN A 327 -12.64 -2.20 -12.15
CA ASN A 327 -14.05 -2.51 -12.36
C ASN A 327 -14.97 -1.76 -11.38
N ASP A 328 -16.27 -2.00 -11.50
CA ASP A 328 -17.29 -1.38 -10.64
C ASP A 328 -17.14 -1.74 -9.16
N SER A 329 -16.61 -2.92 -8.83
CA SER A 329 -16.33 -3.29 -7.45
C SER A 329 -15.27 -2.40 -6.82
N MET A 330 -14.20 -2.08 -7.56
CA MET A 330 -13.21 -1.10 -7.12
C MET A 330 -13.78 0.32 -7.03
N ASN A 331 -14.55 0.75 -8.03
CA ASN A 331 -15.17 2.08 -8.03
C ASN A 331 -16.07 2.27 -6.80
N ARG A 332 -16.81 1.23 -6.41
CA ARG A 332 -17.66 1.22 -5.21
C ARG A 332 -16.90 1.43 -3.91
N LEU A 333 -15.59 1.16 -3.84
CA LEU A 333 -14.78 1.44 -2.66
C LEU A 333 -14.73 2.95 -2.35
N CYS A 334 -14.94 3.83 -3.33
CA CYS A 334 -14.89 5.28 -3.14
C CYS A 334 -16.28 5.93 -3.00
N THR A 335 -17.37 5.16 -3.12
CA THR A 335 -18.76 5.68 -3.08
C THR A 335 -19.55 5.24 -1.86
N ARG A 336 -19.01 4.31 -1.05
CA ARG A 336 -19.61 3.88 0.21
C ARG A 336 -18.55 3.73 1.31
N ARG A 337 -19.00 3.54 2.55
CA ARG A 337 -18.11 3.23 3.66
C ARG A 337 -17.61 1.80 3.50
N THR A 338 -16.30 1.62 3.65
CA THR A 338 -15.67 0.31 3.60
C THR A 338 -14.68 0.17 4.75
N SER A 339 -14.54 -1.05 5.25
CA SER A 339 -13.46 -1.38 6.18
C SER A 339 -12.13 -1.55 5.43
N PHE A 340 -11.03 -1.50 6.18
CA PHE A 340 -9.71 -1.78 5.64
C PHE A 340 -9.67 -3.13 4.92
N LEU A 341 -10.20 -4.18 5.56
CA LEU A 341 -10.13 -5.56 5.08
C LEU A 341 -10.98 -5.79 3.86
N GLU A 342 -12.15 -5.18 3.84
CA GLU A 342 -13.03 -5.22 2.69
C GLU A 342 -12.35 -4.57 1.48
N THR A 343 -11.70 -3.42 1.69
CA THR A 343 -10.90 -2.75 0.66
C THR A 343 -9.77 -3.66 0.19
N GLN A 344 -8.98 -4.22 1.12
CA GLN A 344 -7.86 -5.10 0.81
C GLN A 344 -8.30 -6.36 0.06
N SER A 345 -9.36 -7.03 0.52
CA SER A 345 -9.90 -8.23 -0.10
C SER A 345 -10.43 -7.94 -1.49
N THR A 346 -11.15 -6.82 -1.67
CA THR A 346 -11.67 -6.41 -2.99
C THR A 346 -10.54 -6.12 -3.97
N ILE A 347 -9.48 -5.45 -3.52
CA ILE A 347 -8.32 -5.13 -4.37
C ILE A 347 -7.53 -6.40 -4.71
N ASN A 348 -7.31 -7.31 -3.74
CA ASN A 348 -6.55 -8.54 -3.96
C ASN A 348 -7.32 -9.58 -4.79
N ALA A 349 -8.64 -9.59 -4.72
CA ALA A 349 -9.48 -10.47 -5.52
C ALA A 349 -9.58 -10.03 -6.99
N PHE A 350 -9.18 -8.79 -7.32
CA PHE A 350 -9.22 -8.28 -8.69
C PHE A 350 -7.99 -8.74 -9.48
N LEU A 351 -8.21 -9.68 -10.40
CA LEU A 351 -7.18 -10.35 -11.20
C LEU A 351 -7.30 -10.08 -12.71
N ASP A 352 -8.21 -9.19 -13.13
CA ASP A 352 -8.47 -8.93 -14.55
C ASP A 352 -7.20 -8.49 -15.29
N GLU A 353 -7.10 -8.93 -16.54
CA GLU A 353 -5.96 -8.65 -17.41
C GLU A 353 -6.35 -7.64 -18.48
N LEU A 354 -5.53 -6.59 -18.61
CA LEU A 354 -5.73 -5.51 -19.57
C LEU A 354 -4.55 -5.45 -20.54
N ASN A 355 -4.82 -5.57 -21.83
CA ASN A 355 -3.87 -5.42 -22.91
C ASN A 355 -4.37 -4.37 -23.91
N ILE A 356 -3.77 -3.18 -23.91
CA ILE A 356 -4.13 -2.10 -24.83
C ILE A 356 -2.93 -1.78 -25.72
N ASN A 357 -3.13 -1.70 -27.02
CA ASN A 357 -2.16 -1.12 -27.95
C ASN A 357 -2.70 0.20 -28.47
N ILE A 358 -1.87 1.24 -28.44
CA ILE A 358 -2.21 2.58 -28.96
C ILE A 358 -1.27 2.89 -30.12
N ASN A 359 -1.86 3.20 -31.27
CA ASN A 359 -1.18 3.67 -32.47
C ASN A 359 -1.50 5.14 -32.68
N LEU A 360 -0.53 6.03 -32.47
CA LEU A 360 -0.65 7.44 -32.78
C LEU A 360 -0.05 7.71 -34.17
N LEU A 361 -0.91 8.05 -35.14
CA LEU A 361 -0.51 8.27 -36.54
C LEU A 361 -0.08 9.72 -36.77
N GLY A 362 0.81 9.95 -37.74
CA GLY A 362 1.30 11.28 -38.10
C GLY A 362 2.21 11.91 -37.04
N ILE A 363 2.92 11.09 -36.27
CA ILE A 363 3.97 11.52 -35.33
C ILE A 363 5.33 11.28 -36.00
N THR A 364 6.17 12.32 -36.03
CA THR A 364 7.47 12.28 -36.69
C THR A 364 8.55 12.93 -35.82
N GLY A 365 9.76 12.36 -35.80
CA GLY A 365 10.89 12.89 -35.03
C GLY A 365 11.22 12.05 -33.79
N LYS A 366 12.13 12.55 -32.96
CA LYS A 366 12.51 11.92 -31.71
C LYS A 366 11.56 12.35 -30.59
N HIS A 367 11.14 11.40 -29.76
CA HIS A 367 10.24 11.65 -28.64
C HIS A 367 10.75 10.95 -27.39
N ILE A 368 10.60 11.60 -26.24
CA ILE A 368 10.69 10.95 -24.93
C ILE A 368 9.31 10.41 -24.59
N ILE A 369 9.26 9.17 -24.14
CA ILE A 369 8.08 8.48 -23.64
C ILE A 369 8.37 8.16 -22.17
N THR A 370 7.66 8.82 -21.25
CA THR A 370 7.75 8.57 -19.82
C THR A 370 6.51 7.85 -19.33
N LYS A 371 6.65 6.61 -18.85
CA LYS A 371 5.57 5.80 -18.29
C LYS A 371 5.66 5.79 -16.77
N TYR A 372 4.61 6.28 -16.11
CA TYR A 372 4.43 6.22 -14.66
C TYR A 372 3.46 5.09 -14.35
N THR A 373 3.91 4.06 -13.63
CA THR A 373 3.11 2.89 -13.29
C THR A 373 2.76 2.90 -11.81
N PHE A 374 1.47 2.73 -11.52
CA PHE A 374 0.95 2.53 -10.17
C PHE A 374 0.21 1.21 -10.14
N THR A 375 0.55 0.37 -9.17
CA THR A 375 -0.10 -0.93 -8.98
C THR A 375 -0.62 -1.03 -7.54
N THR A 376 -1.20 -2.17 -7.19
CA THR A 376 -1.49 -2.53 -5.80
C THR A 376 -0.20 -2.67 -4.97
N GLN A 377 0.96 -2.79 -5.62
CA GLN A 377 2.28 -2.81 -5.01
C GLN A 377 2.82 -1.36 -4.90
N ASN A 378 3.78 -1.14 -4.00
CA ASN A 378 4.45 0.16 -3.83
C ASN A 378 3.51 1.34 -3.54
N ASN A 379 2.56 1.16 -2.63
CA ASN A 379 1.75 2.26 -2.09
C ASN A 379 1.60 2.13 -0.57
N ILE A 380 1.24 3.25 0.07
CA ILE A 380 1.10 3.33 1.52
C ILE A 380 0.04 2.37 2.09
N PHE A 381 -1.04 2.11 1.34
CA PHE A 381 -2.08 1.18 1.76
C PHE A 381 -1.55 -0.24 1.91
N ASN A 382 -0.81 -0.73 0.91
CA ASN A 382 -0.18 -2.04 0.94
C ASN A 382 0.99 -2.11 1.95
N LEU A 383 1.76 -1.02 2.11
CA LEU A 383 2.82 -0.97 3.13
C LEU A 383 2.25 -1.18 4.54
N VAL A 384 1.21 -0.41 4.90
CA VAL A 384 0.58 -0.51 6.23
C VAL A 384 -0.10 -1.88 6.39
N SER A 385 -0.68 -2.41 5.31
CA SER A 385 -1.23 -3.76 5.26
C SER A 385 -0.22 -4.84 5.64
N LYS A 386 0.98 -4.81 5.05
CA LYS A 386 2.05 -5.77 5.32
C LYS A 386 2.61 -5.68 6.75
N LEU A 387 2.49 -4.51 7.39
CA LEU A 387 3.05 -4.24 8.71
C LEU A 387 2.07 -4.56 9.86
N GLY A 388 0.87 -5.06 9.58
CA GLY A 388 -0.04 -5.57 10.61
C GLY A 388 -0.59 -4.52 11.59
N PHE A 389 -0.68 -3.25 11.17
CA PHE A 389 -1.40 -2.18 11.89
C PHE A 389 -0.97 -1.91 13.33
N THR A 390 0.33 -1.78 13.61
CA THR A 390 0.74 -1.28 14.92
C THR A 390 0.28 0.18 15.08
N ASN A 391 -0.65 0.42 16.02
CA ASN A 391 -0.91 1.75 16.57
C ASN A 391 0.42 2.41 16.92
N GLY A 392 0.70 3.61 16.38
CA GLY A 392 1.96 4.31 16.67
C GLY A 392 2.99 4.37 15.54
N PHE A 393 2.56 4.48 14.28
CA PHE A 393 3.46 4.71 13.15
C PHE A 393 4.13 6.09 13.13
N LYS A 394 3.81 6.96 14.10
CA LYS A 394 4.40 8.31 14.23
C LYS A 394 5.87 8.31 14.65
N SER A 395 6.41 7.24 15.23
CA SER A 395 7.78 7.25 15.81
C SER A 395 8.78 6.29 15.17
N ALA A 396 8.35 5.37 14.29
CA ALA A 396 9.17 4.22 13.95
C ALA A 396 10.05 4.35 12.70
N LEU A 397 9.88 5.37 11.85
CA LEU A 397 10.50 5.34 10.53
C LEU A 397 11.21 6.63 10.15
N ASN A 398 12.52 6.65 10.40
CA ASN A 398 13.49 7.25 9.49
C ASN A 398 13.65 6.35 8.22
N LEU A 399 12.57 5.77 7.69
CA LEU A 399 12.62 5.12 6.37
C LEU A 399 12.53 6.22 5.32
N ASP A 400 13.31 6.12 4.25
CA ASP A 400 13.13 6.99 3.10
C ASP A 400 11.77 6.67 2.46
N HIS A 401 10.72 7.40 2.87
CA HIS A 401 9.32 7.17 2.50
C HIS A 401 9.09 7.23 0.98
N LYS A 402 10.05 7.80 0.25
CA LYS A 402 10.03 7.89 -1.22
C LYS A 402 9.99 6.52 -1.86
N GLU A 403 10.73 5.53 -1.35
CA GLU A 403 10.81 4.20 -1.99
C GLU A 403 9.48 3.44 -2.02
N TYR A 404 8.55 3.75 -1.11
CA TYR A 404 7.31 2.97 -0.92
C TYR A 404 6.04 3.62 -1.45
N THR A 405 6.14 4.86 -1.92
CA THR A 405 4.97 5.65 -2.36
C THR A 405 5.12 6.23 -3.75
N THR A 406 6.34 6.23 -4.31
CA THR A 406 6.57 6.70 -5.67
C THR A 406 6.13 5.68 -6.72
N PRO A 407 5.60 6.14 -7.87
CA PRO A 407 5.37 5.25 -9.00
C PRO A 407 6.66 4.65 -9.52
N ASP A 408 6.53 3.48 -10.16
CA ASP A 408 7.60 2.94 -11.00
C ASP A 408 7.65 3.76 -12.30
N ILE A 409 8.82 4.29 -12.63
CA ILE A 409 9.01 5.18 -13.78
C ILE A 409 9.90 4.49 -14.81
N ASP A 410 9.40 4.38 -16.03
CA ASP A 410 10.15 3.91 -17.21
C ASP A 410 10.25 5.04 -18.23
N ILE A 411 11.45 5.33 -18.72
CA ILE A 411 11.72 6.42 -19.67
C ILE A 411 12.42 5.83 -20.89
N GLN A 412 11.83 6.07 -22.06
CA GLN A 412 12.33 5.58 -23.34
C GLN A 412 12.40 6.74 -24.33
N VAL A 413 13.33 6.65 -25.28
CA VAL A 413 13.46 7.62 -26.38
C VAL A 413 13.29 6.87 -27.69
N GLU A 414 12.31 7.29 -28.50
CA GLU A 414 12.01 6.64 -29.78
C GLU A 414 12.10 7.63 -30.94
N SER A 415 12.65 7.15 -32.07
CA SER A 415 12.65 7.88 -33.34
C SER A 415 11.51 7.37 -34.22
N VAL A 416 10.50 8.20 -34.45
CA VAL A 416 9.27 7.82 -35.12
C VAL A 416 9.21 8.48 -36.49
N THR A 417 8.80 7.72 -37.52
CA THR A 417 8.68 8.24 -38.90
C THR A 417 7.24 8.56 -39.32
N ASP A 418 6.24 7.92 -38.70
CA ASP A 418 4.83 8.17 -38.99
C ASP A 418 3.92 7.70 -37.85
N THR A 419 4.07 6.44 -37.42
CA THR A 419 3.21 5.85 -36.38
C THR A 419 4.02 5.53 -35.14
N LEU A 420 3.62 6.07 -33.99
CA LEU A 420 4.14 5.70 -32.68
C LEU A 420 3.22 4.63 -32.07
N ASN A 421 3.77 3.44 -31.81
CA ASN A 421 3.06 2.35 -31.16
C ASN A 421 3.44 2.27 -29.68
N ILE A 422 2.43 2.20 -28.81
CA ILE A 422 2.63 2.03 -27.37
C ILE A 422 1.73 0.92 -26.89
N SER A 423 2.35 -0.13 -26.37
CA SER A 423 1.65 -1.26 -25.75
C SER A 423 1.62 -1.13 -24.22
N PHE A 424 0.48 -1.54 -23.68
CA PHE A 424 0.15 -1.57 -22.26
C PHE A 424 -0.31 -2.98 -21.89
N SER A 425 0.27 -3.54 -20.84
CA SER A 425 -0.12 -4.85 -20.32
C SER A 425 -0.14 -4.79 -18.79
N PHE A 426 -1.26 -5.18 -18.21
CA PHE A 426 -1.48 -5.15 -16.77
C PHE A 426 -2.26 -6.38 -16.31
N THR A 427 -1.95 -6.82 -15.10
CA THR A 427 -2.75 -7.80 -14.36
C THR A 427 -3.13 -7.21 -13.02
N GLY A 428 -4.41 -7.30 -12.67
CA GLY A 428 -4.95 -6.71 -11.46
C GLY A 428 -4.99 -5.18 -11.47
N ALA A 429 -5.26 -4.59 -10.31
CA ALA A 429 -5.66 -3.19 -10.20
C ALA A 429 -4.47 -2.26 -10.43
N GLY A 430 -4.60 -1.34 -11.38
CA GLY A 430 -3.49 -0.49 -11.75
C GLY A 430 -3.86 0.70 -12.61
N ILE A 431 -2.94 1.64 -12.68
CA ILE A 431 -2.99 2.76 -13.62
C ILE A 431 -1.60 3.01 -14.19
N GLN A 432 -1.51 3.24 -15.51
CA GLN A 432 -0.35 3.89 -16.12
C GLN A 432 -0.75 5.25 -16.64
N VAL A 433 0.12 6.22 -16.37
CA VAL A 433 0.08 7.54 -16.99
C VAL A 433 1.31 7.65 -17.88
N VAL A 434 1.12 7.92 -19.17
CA VAL A 434 2.22 8.10 -20.12
C VAL A 434 2.24 9.53 -20.59
N VAL A 435 3.42 10.13 -20.55
CA VAL A 435 3.67 11.46 -21.09
C VAL A 435 4.62 11.30 -22.27
N ILE A 436 4.19 11.78 -23.43
CA ILE A 436 4.96 11.80 -24.67
C ILE A 436 5.30 13.24 -24.97
N GLU A 437 6.58 13.52 -25.19
CA GLU A 437 7.10 14.85 -25.48
C GLU A 437 8.15 14.77 -26.61
N PRO A 438 8.26 15.79 -27.48
CA PRO A 438 9.34 15.85 -28.46
C PRO A 438 10.70 15.92 -27.74
N PHE A 439 11.69 15.25 -28.31
CA PHE A 439 13.07 15.28 -27.86
C PHE A 439 13.91 16.10 -28.85
N ASP A 440 14.21 17.34 -28.46
CA ASP A 440 14.99 18.29 -29.25
C ASP A 440 16.50 17.94 -29.27
#